data_AF-S4P710-F1
#
_entry.id   AF-S4P710-F1
#
_cell.length_a   1.000
_cell.length_b   1.000
_cell.length_c   1.000
_cell.angle_alpha   90.00
_cell.angle_beta   90.00
_cell.angle_gamma   90.00
#
_symmetry.space_group_name_H-M   'P 1'
#
loop_
_entity.id
_entity.type
_entity.pdbx_description
1 polymer ?
#
loop_
_entity_poly.entity_id
_entity_poly.type
_entity_poly.pdbx_seq_one_letter_code
_entity_poly.pdbx_strand_id
1 'polypeptide(L)'
;MENHGSVVTHLLSQVKIGMDLTKVVLPTFILERRSLLEMYADSFAHPDQFIKIVDQPTPRDRMVQVVRWYLSSYHAGRKSQVAKKPYNPILGEVFRCHWDQEGEPLENNTCKQEVGDGPVPWCSPDQLSFVAEQVSHHPPISAFYAEHVNKRIQFDAWVWTKSKFLGLSIGVHNIGRGLVTLLDVGEEYSLTFPNGYGR
;
A
#
# COMPACT_ATOMS: atom_id res chain seq x y z
N MET A 1 -19.55 -21.63 -9.85
CA MET A 1 -20.16 -20.62 -8.95
C MET A 1 -21.34 -21.18 -8.13
N GLU A 2 -21.92 -22.34 -8.46
CA GLU A 2 -23.10 -22.88 -7.76
C GLU A 2 -22.83 -23.44 -6.34
N ASN A 3 -21.60 -23.82 -5.98
CA ASN A 3 -21.32 -24.46 -4.68
C ASN A 3 -21.11 -23.52 -3.47
N HIS A 4 -21.10 -22.20 -3.64
CA HIS A 4 -20.83 -21.25 -2.53
C HIS A 4 -22.07 -20.47 -2.06
N GLY A 5 -23.22 -20.62 -2.71
CA GLY A 5 -24.45 -19.88 -2.37
C GLY A 5 -24.88 -20.07 -0.91
N SER A 6 -24.81 -21.31 -0.40
CA SER A 6 -25.14 -21.62 0.99
C SER A 6 -24.24 -20.88 2.00
N VAL A 7 -22.94 -20.77 1.70
CA VAL A 7 -21.96 -20.08 2.58
C VAL A 7 -22.19 -18.57 2.57
N VAL A 8 -22.46 -17.98 1.40
CA VAL A 8 -22.77 -16.55 1.29
C VAL A 8 -24.06 -16.20 2.02
N THR A 9 -25.12 -17.00 1.84
CA THR A 9 -26.40 -16.80 2.55
C THR A 9 -26.23 -16.95 4.06
N HIS A 10 -25.42 -17.90 4.53
CA HIS A 10 -25.09 -18.04 5.94
C HIS A 10 -24.32 -16.83 6.50
N LEU A 11 -23.37 -16.27 5.74
CA LEU A 11 -22.68 -15.04 6.15
C LEU A 11 -23.61 -13.84 6.19
N LEU A 12 -24.49 -13.70 5.19
CA LEU A 12 -25.45 -12.61 5.12
C LEU A 12 -26.44 -12.64 6.30
N SER A 13 -26.77 -13.82 6.82
CA SER A 13 -27.64 -13.94 8.00
C SER A 13 -26.94 -13.55 9.31
N GLN A 14 -25.61 -13.54 9.35
CA GLN A 14 -24.83 -13.13 10.53
C GLN A 14 -24.53 -11.63 10.58
N VAL A 15 -24.75 -10.89 9.49
CA VAL A 15 -24.43 -9.46 9.41
C VAL A 15 -25.67 -8.57 9.59
N LYS A 16 -25.53 -7.51 10.39
CA LYS A 16 -26.54 -6.46 10.56
C LYS A 16 -26.04 -5.15 9.97
N ILE A 17 -26.96 -4.31 9.48
CA ILE A 17 -26.60 -2.97 8.97
C ILE A 17 -25.88 -2.18 10.07
N GLY A 18 -24.75 -1.57 9.72
CA GLY A 18 -23.88 -0.83 10.62
C GLY A 18 -22.84 -1.68 11.37
N MET A 19 -22.88 -3.01 11.23
CA MET A 19 -21.94 -3.90 11.92
C MET A 19 -20.51 -3.78 11.36
N ASP A 20 -19.55 -3.87 12.26
CA ASP A 20 -18.12 -3.93 11.94
C ASP A 20 -17.75 -5.31 11.40
N LEU A 21 -17.34 -5.35 10.12
CA LEU A 21 -17.02 -6.58 9.42
C LEU A 21 -15.63 -7.14 9.73
N THR A 22 -14.78 -6.41 10.47
CA THR A 22 -13.48 -6.95 10.89
C THR A 22 -13.62 -8.13 11.86
N LYS A 23 -14.77 -8.22 12.56
CA LYS A 23 -15.11 -9.29 13.50
C LYS A 23 -15.81 -10.49 12.85
N VAL A 24 -16.07 -10.44 11.55
CA VAL A 24 -16.72 -11.52 10.81
C VAL A 24 -15.68 -12.30 10.03
N VAL A 25 -15.63 -13.61 10.25
CA VAL A 25 -14.75 -14.50 9.48
C VAL A 25 -15.30 -14.64 8.07
N LEU A 26 -14.53 -14.15 7.11
CA LEU A 26 -14.88 -14.21 5.69
C LEU A 26 -14.42 -15.54 5.07
N PRO A 27 -15.15 -16.10 4.09
CA PRO A 27 -14.75 -17.34 3.43
C PRO A 27 -13.44 -17.18 2.67
N THR A 28 -12.65 -18.25 2.59
CA THR A 28 -11.34 -18.23 1.91
C THR A 28 -11.43 -17.91 0.42
N PHE A 29 -12.54 -18.21 -0.25
CA PHE A 29 -12.70 -17.93 -1.69
C PHE A 29 -12.80 -16.44 -2.03
N ILE A 30 -13.09 -15.56 -1.05
CA ILE A 30 -13.06 -14.10 -1.24
C ILE A 30 -11.73 -13.47 -0.82
N LEU A 31 -10.74 -14.27 -0.43
CA LEU A 31 -9.41 -13.78 -0.08
C LEU A 31 -8.50 -13.70 -1.31
N GLU A 32 -7.62 -12.70 -1.35
CA GLU A 32 -6.45 -12.70 -2.23
C GLU A 32 -5.25 -13.38 -1.55
N ARG A 33 -4.23 -13.73 -2.34
CA ARG A 33 -3.06 -14.48 -1.85
C ARG A 33 -1.99 -13.60 -1.19
N ARG A 34 -2.31 -12.33 -0.90
CA ARG A 34 -1.36 -11.33 -0.41
C ARG A 34 -1.75 -10.85 0.99
N SER A 35 -0.75 -10.53 1.80
CA SER A 35 -0.93 -9.78 3.03
C SER A 35 -1.31 -8.33 2.71
N LEU A 36 -2.03 -7.67 3.61
CA LEU A 36 -2.30 -6.24 3.48
C LEU A 36 -0.99 -5.42 3.41
N LEU A 37 0.08 -5.88 4.07
CA LEU A 37 1.39 -5.22 4.03
C LEU A 37 2.01 -5.23 2.62
N GLU A 38 1.90 -6.37 1.92
CA GLU A 38 2.33 -6.50 0.53
C GLU A 38 1.43 -5.65 -0.39
N MET A 39 0.13 -5.59 -0.14
CA MET A 39 -0.79 -4.74 -0.91
C MET A 39 -0.42 -3.26 -0.81
N TYR A 40 0.13 -2.77 0.32
CA TYR A 40 0.57 -1.37 0.43
C TYR A 40 1.75 -1.04 -0.49
N ALA A 41 2.57 -2.02 -0.88
CA ALA A 41 3.62 -1.84 -1.88
C ALA A 41 3.04 -1.52 -3.28
N ASP A 42 1.76 -1.85 -3.56
CA ASP A 42 1.09 -1.44 -4.80
C ASP A 42 1.00 0.10 -4.93
N SER A 43 1.20 0.85 -3.83
CA SER A 43 1.36 2.33 -3.86
C SER A 43 2.50 2.79 -4.77
N PHE A 44 3.49 1.90 -4.97
CA PHE A 44 4.66 2.10 -5.82
C PHE A 44 4.63 1.19 -7.05
N ALA A 45 3.45 0.85 -7.56
CA ALA A 45 3.32 0.14 -8.83
C ALA A 45 3.96 0.89 -10.02
N HIS A 46 4.11 2.22 -9.88
CA HIS A 46 4.88 3.10 -10.77
C HIS A 46 5.98 3.80 -9.96
N PRO A 47 7.07 3.09 -9.62
CA PRO A 47 8.13 3.65 -8.77
C PRO A 47 8.87 4.80 -9.50
N ASP A 48 8.95 4.73 -10.83
CA ASP A 48 9.45 5.78 -11.71
C ASP A 48 8.70 7.11 -11.49
N GLN A 49 7.37 7.06 -11.34
CA GLN A 49 6.57 8.26 -11.14
C GLN A 49 6.79 8.89 -9.78
N PHE A 50 7.05 8.09 -8.74
CA PHE A 50 7.40 8.58 -7.41
C PHE A 50 8.76 9.28 -7.43
N ILE A 51 9.78 8.58 -7.94
CA ILE A 51 11.16 9.10 -7.97
C ILE A 51 11.26 10.37 -8.83
N LYS A 52 10.48 10.47 -9.91
CA LYS A 52 10.44 11.64 -10.80
C LYS A 52 9.90 12.92 -10.15
N ILE A 53 9.31 12.83 -8.94
CA ILE A 53 8.86 14.01 -8.19
C ILE A 53 10.03 14.97 -7.95
N VAL A 54 11.18 14.48 -7.49
CA VAL A 54 12.35 15.36 -7.20
C VAL A 54 12.94 16.01 -8.44
N ASP A 55 12.74 15.38 -9.61
CA ASP A 55 13.29 15.86 -10.87
C ASP A 55 12.47 17.02 -11.48
N GLN A 56 11.32 17.38 -10.88
CA GLN A 56 10.51 18.48 -11.41
C GLN A 56 11.07 19.86 -10.98
N PRO A 57 11.23 20.81 -11.93
CA PRO A 57 11.97 22.04 -11.69
C PRO A 57 11.25 23.02 -10.76
N THR A 58 9.94 23.16 -10.91
CA THR A 58 9.14 24.12 -10.14
C THR A 58 8.33 23.43 -9.04
N PRO A 59 8.03 24.12 -7.92
CA PRO A 59 7.14 23.59 -6.88
C PRO A 59 5.77 23.16 -7.44
N ARG A 60 5.26 23.88 -8.44
CA ARG A 60 4.01 23.55 -9.13
C ARG A 60 4.11 22.21 -9.87
N ASP A 61 5.19 21.99 -10.60
CA ASP A 61 5.38 20.76 -11.37
C ASP A 61 5.62 19.56 -10.43
N ARG A 62 6.33 19.76 -9.31
CA ARG A 62 6.46 18.75 -8.23
C ARG A 62 5.10 18.36 -7.68
N MET A 63 4.25 19.33 -7.33
CA MET A 63 2.88 19.07 -6.88
C MET A 63 2.06 18.28 -7.92
N VAL A 64 2.13 18.66 -9.21
CA VAL A 64 1.45 17.92 -10.29
C VAL A 64 1.97 16.47 -10.39
N GLN A 65 3.27 16.27 -10.22
CA GLN A 65 3.87 14.93 -10.26
C GLN A 65 3.50 14.09 -9.02
N VAL A 66 3.41 14.68 -7.83
CA VAL A 66 2.88 14.01 -6.62
C VAL A 66 1.46 13.52 -6.86
N VAL A 67 0.59 14.38 -7.40
CA VAL A 67 -0.80 13.99 -7.72
C VAL A 67 -0.84 12.89 -8.78
N ARG A 68 0.02 12.98 -9.82
CA ARG A 68 0.11 11.96 -10.87
C ARG A 68 0.48 10.59 -10.31
N TRP A 69 1.56 10.50 -9.52
CA TRP A 69 1.96 9.27 -8.85
C TRP A 69 0.85 8.75 -7.92
N TYR A 70 0.27 9.63 -7.11
CA TYR A 70 -0.75 9.23 -6.15
C TYR A 70 -1.97 8.62 -6.82
N LEU A 71 -2.49 9.24 -7.88
CA LEU A 71 -3.66 8.73 -8.61
C LEU A 71 -3.34 7.48 -9.43
N SER A 72 -2.11 7.33 -9.93
CA SER A 72 -1.70 6.14 -10.69
C SER A 72 -1.51 4.90 -9.82
N SER A 73 -1.37 5.04 -8.50
CA SER A 73 -1.22 3.89 -7.60
C SER A 73 -2.49 3.01 -7.50
N TYR A 74 -3.68 3.60 -7.66
CA TYR A 74 -4.94 2.92 -7.32
C TYR A 74 -5.37 1.82 -8.30
N HIS A 75 -4.91 1.83 -9.55
CA HIS A 75 -5.28 0.76 -10.50
C HIS A 75 -4.57 -0.56 -10.16
N ALA A 76 -3.39 -0.50 -9.54
CA ALA A 76 -2.55 -1.66 -9.28
C ALA A 76 -3.18 -2.64 -8.28
N GLY A 77 -3.94 -2.12 -7.31
CA GLY A 77 -4.62 -2.91 -6.28
C GLY A 77 -5.83 -3.72 -6.77
N ARG A 78 -6.27 -3.59 -8.04
CA ARG A 78 -7.45 -4.31 -8.57
C ARG A 78 -7.22 -4.91 -9.95
N LYS A 79 -6.49 -6.04 -10.00
CA LYS A 79 -6.30 -6.82 -11.25
C LYS A 79 -7.50 -7.70 -11.64
N SER A 80 -8.50 -7.86 -10.76
CA SER A 80 -9.67 -8.73 -10.99
C SER A 80 -10.98 -7.97 -10.86
N GLN A 81 -11.99 -8.39 -11.63
CA GLN A 81 -13.36 -7.90 -11.50
C GLN A 81 -14.01 -8.31 -10.16
N VAL A 82 -13.52 -9.38 -9.54
CA VAL A 82 -14.00 -9.83 -8.23
C VAL A 82 -13.16 -9.18 -7.15
N ALA A 83 -13.80 -8.34 -6.32
CA ALA A 83 -13.16 -7.77 -5.16
C ALA A 83 -12.76 -8.89 -4.19
N LYS A 84 -11.45 -9.00 -3.94
CA LYS A 84 -10.89 -9.92 -2.95
C LYS A 84 -10.30 -9.13 -1.79
N LYS A 85 -10.35 -9.72 -0.60
CA LYS A 85 -9.79 -9.13 0.62
C LYS A 85 -8.39 -9.70 0.87
N PRO A 86 -7.37 -8.86 1.12
CA PRO A 86 -6.06 -9.33 1.56
C PRO A 86 -6.13 -9.99 2.93
N TYR A 87 -5.12 -10.80 3.25
CA TYR A 87 -4.96 -11.32 4.61
C TYR A 87 -4.73 -10.17 5.58
N ASN A 88 -5.42 -10.22 6.72
CA ASN A 88 -5.19 -9.28 7.81
C ASN A 88 -3.86 -9.62 8.49
N PRO A 89 -2.87 -8.73 8.50
CA PRO A 89 -1.55 -9.05 9.05
C PRO A 89 -1.61 -9.33 10.55
N ILE A 90 -0.71 -10.19 11.04
CA ILE A 90 -0.51 -10.41 12.48
C ILE A 90 0.33 -9.29 13.11
N LEU A 91 0.23 -9.07 14.42
CA LEU A 91 1.05 -8.07 15.11
C LEU A 91 2.55 -8.39 14.93
N GLY A 92 3.33 -7.38 14.50
CA GLY A 92 4.76 -7.51 14.24
C GLY A 92 5.10 -8.21 12.93
N GLU A 93 4.12 -8.52 12.08
CA GLU A 93 4.39 -8.95 10.70
C GLU A 93 5.10 -7.83 9.95
N VAL A 94 6.14 -8.19 9.19
CA VAL A 94 6.92 -7.24 8.39
C VAL A 94 7.02 -7.73 6.94
N PHE A 95 6.76 -6.84 6.00
CA PHE A 95 6.99 -7.02 4.58
C PHE A 95 8.09 -6.07 4.09
N ARG A 96 9.01 -6.56 3.27
CA ARG A 96 10.11 -5.79 2.67
C ARG A 96 10.20 -6.09 1.18
N CYS A 97 10.35 -5.07 0.36
CA CYS A 97 10.63 -5.22 -1.07
C CYS A 97 11.41 -4.02 -1.60
N HIS A 98 11.82 -4.12 -2.87
CA HIS A 98 12.43 -3.00 -3.59
C HIS A 98 12.10 -3.06 -5.07
N TRP A 99 12.35 -1.96 -5.76
CA TRP A 99 12.23 -1.86 -7.21
C TRP A 99 13.57 -1.47 -7.81
N ASP A 100 13.94 -2.18 -8.88
CA ASP A 100 15.04 -1.82 -9.75
C ASP A 100 14.60 -0.71 -10.70
N GLN A 101 15.53 0.20 -11.02
CA GLN A 101 15.27 1.22 -12.03
C GLN A 101 15.28 0.62 -13.44
N GLU A 102 14.30 0.99 -14.28
CA GLU A 102 14.27 0.56 -15.67
C GLU A 102 15.54 1.02 -16.41
N GLY A 103 16.32 0.05 -16.91
CA GLY A 103 17.53 0.31 -17.72
C GLY A 103 18.85 -0.19 -17.11
N GLU A 104 18.87 -0.68 -15.87
CA GLU A 104 20.06 -1.29 -15.27
C GLU A 104 20.17 -2.78 -15.66
N PRO A 105 21.20 -3.21 -16.42
CA PRO A 105 21.39 -4.62 -16.74
C PRO A 105 21.73 -5.41 -15.46
N LEU A 106 20.99 -6.52 -15.25
CA LEU A 106 21.16 -7.46 -14.13
C LEU A 106 22.59 -8.02 -13.99
N GLU A 107 23.41 -7.91 -15.04
CA GLU A 107 24.74 -8.49 -15.15
C GLU A 107 25.86 -7.61 -14.56
N ASN A 108 25.62 -6.33 -14.28
CA ASN A 108 26.61 -5.42 -13.65
C ASN A 108 26.62 -5.46 -12.11
N ASN A 109 26.14 -6.57 -11.52
CA ASN A 109 25.98 -6.77 -10.08
C ASN A 109 27.30 -7.01 -9.30
N THR A 110 28.41 -6.43 -9.77
CA THR A 110 29.66 -6.39 -8.99
C THR A 110 29.66 -5.16 -8.07
N CYS A 111 29.46 -5.41 -6.77
CA CYS A 111 29.59 -4.47 -5.66
C CYS A 111 28.80 -3.16 -5.81
N LYS A 112 27.47 -3.23 -5.89
CA LYS A 112 26.66 -2.07 -5.49
C LYS A 112 26.82 -1.92 -3.98
N GLN A 113 27.34 -0.78 -3.53
CA GLN A 113 27.44 -0.46 -2.10
C GLN A 113 26.04 -0.54 -1.50
N GLU A 114 25.81 -1.48 -0.58
CA GLU A 114 24.52 -1.66 0.07
C GLU A 114 24.27 -0.60 1.15
N VAL A 115 23.02 -0.22 1.36
CA VAL A 115 22.59 0.69 2.42
C VAL A 115 22.25 -0.15 3.66
N GLY A 116 23.29 -0.56 4.39
CA GLY A 116 23.15 -1.51 5.51
C GLY A 116 22.30 -1.02 6.69
N ASP A 117 22.14 0.30 6.86
CA ASP A 117 21.28 0.94 7.86
C ASP A 117 19.90 1.34 7.32
N GLY A 118 19.61 1.06 6.05
CA GLY A 118 18.33 1.32 5.40
C GLY A 118 17.23 0.32 5.78
N PRO A 119 15.97 0.58 5.37
CA PRO A 119 14.81 -0.27 5.70
C PRO A 119 14.91 -1.67 5.09
N VAL A 120 15.67 -1.79 4.00
CA VAL A 120 15.99 -3.03 3.29
C VAL A 120 17.53 -3.09 3.15
N PRO A 121 18.24 -3.74 4.07
CA PRO A 121 19.71 -3.64 4.17
C PRO A 121 20.48 -4.11 2.94
N TRP A 122 19.86 -4.91 2.08
CA TRP A 122 20.45 -5.43 0.84
C TRP A 122 20.08 -4.58 -0.40
N CYS A 123 19.49 -3.41 -0.21
CA CYS A 123 19.23 -2.46 -1.30
C CYS A 123 20.43 -1.57 -1.57
N SER A 124 20.66 -1.29 -2.85
CA SER A 124 21.56 -0.24 -3.31
C SER A 124 20.91 1.16 -3.19
N PRO A 125 21.70 2.23 -3.08
CA PRO A 125 21.21 3.61 -3.00
C PRO A 125 20.36 4.09 -4.19
N ASP A 126 20.45 3.39 -5.33
CA ASP A 126 19.73 3.66 -6.58
C ASP A 126 18.43 2.86 -6.74
N GLN A 127 18.07 2.06 -5.73
CA GLN A 127 16.78 1.36 -5.70
C GLN A 127 15.81 2.10 -4.79
N LEU A 128 14.52 2.01 -5.14
CA LEU A 128 13.44 2.36 -4.22
C LEU A 128 13.24 1.19 -3.26
N SER A 129 13.50 1.40 -1.99
CA SER A 129 13.26 0.41 -0.93
C SER A 129 11.91 0.65 -0.26
N PHE A 130 11.28 -0.41 0.24
CA PHE A 130 10.01 -0.35 0.97
C PHE A 130 9.95 -1.34 2.12
N VAL A 131 9.41 -0.89 3.24
CA VAL A 131 9.10 -1.72 4.40
C VAL A 131 7.71 -1.39 4.91
N ALA A 132 6.96 -2.41 5.30
CA ALA A 132 5.67 -2.27 5.97
C ALA A 132 5.63 -3.18 7.19
N GLU A 133 5.05 -2.70 8.29
CA GLU A 133 4.89 -3.43 9.53
C GLU A 133 3.47 -3.28 10.08
N GLN A 134 2.93 -4.38 10.60
CA GLN A 134 1.71 -4.32 11.40
C GLN A 134 2.03 -3.94 12.85
N VAL A 135 1.92 -2.65 13.16
CA VAL A 135 2.29 -2.08 14.47
C VAL A 135 1.21 -2.22 15.54
N SER A 136 -0.03 -2.54 15.16
CA SER A 136 -1.13 -2.83 16.10
C SER A 136 -2.14 -3.79 15.47
N HIS A 137 -2.74 -4.69 16.26
CA HIS A 137 -3.78 -5.61 15.79
C HIS A 137 -5.20 -5.19 16.23
N HIS A 138 -5.33 -4.48 17.37
CA HIS A 138 -6.60 -4.02 17.93
C HIS A 138 -6.48 -2.56 18.42
N PRO A 139 -6.69 -1.56 17.55
CA PRO A 139 -7.14 -1.65 16.15
C PRO A 139 -6.03 -2.09 15.16
N PRO A 140 -6.37 -2.61 13.97
CA PRO A 140 -5.38 -3.12 13.00
C PRO A 140 -4.69 -1.97 12.26
N ILE A 141 -3.58 -1.47 12.79
CA ILE A 141 -2.79 -0.38 12.21
C ILE A 141 -1.54 -0.95 11.56
N SER A 142 -1.32 -0.59 10.30
CA SER A 142 -0.09 -0.85 9.56
C SER A 142 0.65 0.47 9.34
N ALA A 143 1.96 0.46 9.54
CA ALA A 143 2.87 1.54 9.17
C ALA A 143 3.73 1.08 7.99
N PHE A 144 4.11 1.98 7.09
CA PHE A 144 4.99 1.67 5.98
C PHE A 144 5.85 2.87 5.60
N TYR A 145 7.04 2.57 5.12
CA TYR A 145 8.09 3.51 4.76
C TYR A 145 8.69 3.11 3.42
N ALA A 146 9.01 4.11 2.59
CA ALA A 146 9.78 3.91 1.37
C ALA A 146 10.81 5.01 1.20
N GLU A 147 11.97 4.69 0.65
CA GLU A 147 12.99 5.68 0.34
C GLU A 147 13.79 5.34 -0.90
N HIS A 148 14.28 6.38 -1.56
CA HIS A 148 15.34 6.29 -2.53
C HIS A 148 16.48 7.21 -2.10
N VAL A 149 17.59 6.62 -1.66
CA VAL A 149 18.68 7.31 -0.98
C VAL A 149 19.34 8.35 -1.88
N ASN A 150 19.77 7.96 -3.09
CA ASN A 150 20.46 8.88 -4.01
C ASN A 150 19.56 10.00 -4.54
N LYS A 151 18.25 9.75 -4.68
CA LYS A 151 17.26 10.75 -5.09
C LYS A 151 16.73 11.59 -3.94
N ARG A 152 17.12 11.26 -2.69
CA ARG A 152 16.81 12.02 -1.49
C ARG A 152 15.32 12.30 -1.32
N ILE A 153 14.51 11.29 -1.62
CA ILE A 153 13.05 11.27 -1.48
C ILE A 153 12.63 10.13 -0.57
N GLN A 154 11.67 10.40 0.31
CA GLN A 154 11.09 9.40 1.21
C GLN A 154 9.58 9.53 1.29
N PHE A 155 8.94 8.45 1.71
CA PHE A 155 7.52 8.37 1.95
C PHE A 155 7.22 7.61 3.23
N ASP A 156 6.49 8.25 4.14
CA ASP A 156 6.05 7.69 5.41
C ASP A 156 4.53 7.56 5.42
N ALA A 157 4.00 6.45 5.89
CA ALA A 157 2.57 6.30 6.03
C ALA A 157 2.15 5.39 7.17
N TRP A 158 0.95 5.63 7.66
CA TRP A 158 0.22 4.67 8.47
C TRP A 158 -1.24 4.68 8.06
N VAL A 159 -1.88 3.54 8.19
CA VAL A 159 -3.29 3.38 7.87
C VAL A 159 -3.90 2.25 8.67
N TRP A 160 -5.18 2.40 8.95
CA TRP A 160 -6.04 1.32 9.41
C TRP A 160 -7.40 1.46 8.76
N THR A 161 -8.12 0.35 8.71
CA THR A 161 -9.43 0.31 8.05
C THR A 161 -10.55 0.09 9.04
N LYS A 162 -11.67 0.80 8.84
CA LYS A 162 -12.95 0.51 9.49
C LYS A 162 -13.92 0.01 8.43
N SER A 163 -14.31 -1.25 8.52
CA SER A 163 -15.28 -1.83 7.60
C SER A 163 -16.70 -1.75 8.18
N LYS A 164 -17.67 -1.33 7.38
CA LYS A 164 -19.09 -1.27 7.75
C LYS A 164 -19.94 -2.01 6.73
N PHE A 165 -20.83 -2.87 7.21
CA PHE A 165 -21.90 -3.43 6.39
C PHE A 165 -23.03 -2.39 6.22
N LEU A 166 -23.37 -2.07 4.98
CA LEU A 166 -24.36 -1.03 4.61
C LEU A 166 -25.61 -1.63 3.95
N GLY A 167 -25.89 -2.92 4.17
CA GLY A 167 -26.99 -3.64 3.52
C GLY A 167 -26.54 -4.23 2.18
N LEU A 168 -26.79 -3.53 1.07
CA LEU A 168 -26.37 -3.98 -0.27
C LEU A 168 -24.92 -3.60 -0.61
N SER A 169 -24.15 -3.11 0.35
CA SER A 169 -22.78 -2.66 0.12
C SER A 169 -21.92 -2.84 1.36
N ILE A 170 -20.61 -2.89 1.14
CA ILE A 170 -19.60 -2.88 2.18
C ILE A 170 -18.78 -1.61 2.01
N GLY A 171 -18.77 -0.75 3.03
CA GLY A 171 -17.91 0.42 3.10
C GLY A 171 -16.62 0.11 3.85
N VAL A 172 -15.48 0.49 3.29
CA VAL A 172 -14.16 0.40 3.91
C VAL A 172 -13.65 1.83 4.06
N HIS A 173 -13.63 2.32 5.29
CA HIS A 173 -13.08 3.63 5.60
C HIS A 173 -11.59 3.51 5.86
N ASN A 174 -10.78 4.19 5.05
CA ASN A 174 -9.34 4.23 5.23
C ASN A 174 -9.00 5.45 6.10
N ILE A 175 -8.48 5.19 7.29
CA ILE A 175 -8.05 6.23 8.23
C ILE A 175 -6.53 6.16 8.30
N GLY A 176 -5.87 7.22 7.90
CA GLY A 176 -4.42 7.24 7.82
C GLY A 176 -3.92 8.52 7.18
N ARG A 177 -2.59 8.63 7.12
CA ARG A 177 -1.88 9.71 6.44
C ARG A 177 -0.67 9.12 5.74
N GLY A 178 -0.43 9.58 4.52
CA GLY A 178 0.86 9.45 3.84
C GLY A 178 1.57 10.81 3.81
N LEU A 179 2.89 10.81 3.83
CA LEU A 179 3.74 11.98 3.77
C LEU A 179 4.88 11.72 2.79
N VAL A 180 4.92 12.47 1.69
CA VAL A 180 6.09 12.49 0.79
C VAL A 180 6.99 13.62 1.25
N THR A 181 8.28 13.34 1.44
CA THR A 181 9.28 14.34 1.82
C THR A 181 10.38 14.41 0.78
N LEU A 182 10.66 15.61 0.27
CA LEU A 182 11.74 15.89 -0.66
C LEU A 182 12.87 16.59 0.10
N LEU A 183 13.94 15.87 0.42
CA LEU A 183 14.95 16.32 1.38
C LEU A 183 15.78 17.51 0.88
N ASP A 184 16.05 17.58 -0.43
CA ASP A 184 16.89 18.63 -1.01
C ASP A 184 16.22 20.00 -1.05
N VAL A 185 14.89 20.02 -1.17
CA VAL A 185 14.10 21.26 -1.22
C VAL A 185 13.31 21.53 0.06
N GLY A 186 13.33 20.60 1.02
CA GLY A 186 12.61 20.73 2.29
C GLY A 186 11.09 20.78 2.13
N GLU A 187 10.53 20.11 1.12
CA GLU A 187 9.09 20.10 0.83
C GLU A 187 8.42 18.83 1.37
N GLU A 188 7.20 19.01 1.89
CA GLU A 188 6.37 17.94 2.42
C GLU A 188 4.98 17.94 1.78
N TYR A 189 4.51 16.77 1.35
CA TYR A 189 3.20 16.59 0.73
C TYR A 189 2.38 15.57 1.51
N SER A 190 1.28 16.03 2.12
CA SER A 190 0.39 15.18 2.93
C SER A 190 -0.74 14.59 2.10
N LEU A 191 -0.95 13.28 2.23
CA LEU A 191 -1.91 12.50 1.47
C LEU A 191 -2.92 11.82 2.41
N THR A 192 -4.18 11.76 1.96
CA THR A 192 -5.27 11.05 2.65
C THR A 192 -5.84 9.95 1.75
N PHE A 193 -6.09 8.78 2.31
CA PHE A 193 -6.57 7.62 1.57
C PHE A 193 -8.09 7.67 1.32
N PRO A 194 -8.58 7.40 0.11
CA PRO A 194 -10.01 7.40 -0.20
C PRO A 194 -10.70 6.20 0.44
N ASN A 195 -11.99 6.32 0.74
CA ASN A 195 -12.79 5.20 1.19
C ASN A 195 -13.15 4.28 0.01
N GLY A 196 -13.14 2.98 0.24
CA GLY A 196 -13.56 1.97 -0.73
C GLY A 196 -15.00 1.51 -0.48
N TYR A 197 -15.74 1.21 -1.55
CA TYR A 197 -17.06 0.60 -1.44
C TYR A 197 -17.15 -0.63 -2.37
N GLY A 198 -17.56 -1.77 -1.81
CA GLY A 198 -18.01 -2.93 -2.57
C GLY A 198 -19.52 -2.85 -2.73
N ARG A 199 -20.02 -3.01 -3.94
CA ARG A 199 -21.45 -3.03 -4.30
C ARG A 199 -21.79 -4.35 -4.94
#